data_AF-A0A851FC20-F1
#
_entry.id   AF-A0A851FC20-F1
#
_cell.length_a   1.000
_cell.length_b   1.000
_cell.length_c   1.000
_cell.angle_alpha   90.00
_cell.angle_beta   90.00
_cell.angle_gamma   90.00
#
_symmetry.space_group_name_H-M   'P 1'
#
loop_
_entity.id
_entity.type
_entity.pdbx_description
1 polymer ?
#
loop_
_entity_poly.entity_id
_entity_poly.type
_entity_poly.pdbx_seq_one_letter_code
_entity_poly.pdbx_strand_id
1 'polypeptide(L)'
;DFATPRAVLTGHDYEITCATICAELGLVISGSKEGPCLIHSMNGDLLRTLEGPENCPRPKLIQASREGHCVIYYENGLFCVFSVNGRLQATMETDDKIR
;
A
#
# COMPACT_ATOMS: atom_id res chain seq x y z
N ASP A 1 -12.58 -13.61 26.94
CA ASP A 1 -11.88 -14.05 25.72
C ASP A 1 -11.21 -12.88 25.04
N PHE A 2 -9.88 -12.90 24.97
CA PHE A 2 -9.13 -11.93 24.17
C PHE A 2 -8.95 -12.52 22.77
N ALA A 3 -9.45 -11.83 21.74
CA ALA A 3 -9.21 -12.22 20.35
C ALA A 3 -7.69 -12.15 20.08
N THR A 4 -7.11 -13.28 19.68
CA THR A 4 -5.69 -13.34 19.28
C THR A 4 -5.59 -12.96 17.79
N PRO A 5 -4.63 -12.10 17.39
CA PRO A 5 -4.44 -11.77 15.98
C PRO A 5 -4.07 -13.03 15.19
N ARG A 6 -4.67 -13.19 14.00
CA ARG A 6 -4.38 -14.34 13.11
C ARG A 6 -2.97 -14.26 12.51
N ALA A 7 -2.48 -13.05 12.25
CA ALA A 7 -1.16 -12.79 11.71
C ALA A 7 -0.64 -11.43 12.19
N VAL A 8 0.69 -11.30 12.24
CA VAL A 8 1.40 -10.03 12.48
C VAL A 8 2.21 -9.74 11.22
N LEU A 9 1.87 -8.64 10.54
CA LEU A 9 2.54 -8.24 9.32
C LEU A 9 3.75 -7.37 9.68
N THR A 10 4.92 -7.75 9.19
CA THR A 10 6.20 -7.07 9.48
C THR A 10 6.91 -6.70 8.19
N GLY A 11 7.93 -5.83 8.29
CA GLY A 11 8.77 -5.43 7.16
C GLY A 11 8.88 -3.94 6.91
N HIS A 12 8.06 -3.11 7.57
CA HIS A 12 8.26 -1.66 7.55
C HIS A 12 9.31 -1.24 8.58
N ASP A 13 10.23 -0.37 8.17
CA ASP A 13 11.21 0.27 9.06
C ASP A 13 10.65 1.54 9.75
N TYR A 14 9.53 2.07 9.24
CA TYR A 14 8.89 3.30 9.72
C TYR A 14 7.44 3.06 10.12
N GLU A 15 6.82 4.05 10.78
CA GLU A 15 5.43 3.97 11.17
C GLU A 15 4.50 3.79 9.95
N ILE A 16 3.52 2.88 10.11
CA ILE A 16 2.48 2.64 9.11
C ILE A 16 1.54 3.84 9.12
N THR A 17 1.32 4.44 7.95
CA THR A 17 0.44 5.61 7.76
C THR A 17 -0.90 5.24 7.16
N CYS A 18 -0.97 4.15 6.41
CA CYS A 18 -2.17 3.70 5.72
C CYS A 18 -2.10 2.19 5.45
N ALA A 19 -3.26 1.55 5.41
CA ALA A 19 -3.39 0.15 5.05
C ALA A 19 -4.77 -0.13 4.45
N THR A 20 -4.85 -1.17 3.62
CA THR A 20 -6.11 -1.68 3.06
C THR A 20 -6.06 -3.20 2.93
N ILE A 21 -7.23 -3.83 2.83
CA ILE A 21 -7.36 -5.28 2.69
C ILE A 21 -8.18 -5.54 1.42
N CYS A 22 -7.66 -6.37 0.52
CA CYS A 22 -8.42 -6.95 -0.57
C CYS A 22 -8.76 -8.39 -0.22
N ALA A 23 -9.94 -8.61 0.37
CA ALA A 23 -10.37 -9.92 0.84
C ALA A 23 -10.53 -10.93 -0.32
N GLU A 24 -10.98 -10.46 -1.49
CA GLU A 24 -11.16 -11.29 -2.70
C GLU A 24 -9.85 -11.94 -3.15
N LEU A 25 -8.75 -11.20 -3.06
CA LEU A 25 -7.42 -11.65 -3.47
C LEU A 25 -6.59 -12.17 -2.29
N GLY A 26 -7.12 -12.09 -1.07
CA GLY A 26 -6.40 -12.48 0.15
C GLY A 26 -5.14 -11.65 0.43
N LEU A 27 -5.18 -10.36 0.10
CA LEU A 27 -4.05 -9.45 0.23
C LEU A 27 -4.28 -8.38 1.30
N VAL A 28 -3.21 -8.02 1.98
CA VAL A 28 -3.12 -6.81 2.82
C VAL A 28 -2.06 -5.92 2.21
N ILE A 29 -2.37 -4.64 2.03
CA ILE A 29 -1.44 -3.65 1.49
C ILE A 29 -1.26 -2.56 2.52
N SER A 30 -0.01 -2.24 2.84
CA SER A 30 0.34 -1.24 3.87
C SER A 30 1.37 -0.26 3.33
N GLY A 31 1.34 0.97 3.82
CA GLY A 31 2.28 2.03 3.47
C GLY A 31 2.83 2.68 4.73
N SER A 32 4.11 3.05 4.69
CA SER A 32 4.80 3.71 5.80
C SER A 32 5.21 5.14 5.47
N LYS A 33 5.47 5.95 6.50
CA LYS A 33 5.76 7.39 6.34
C LYS A 33 6.94 7.71 5.44
N GLU A 34 8.02 6.92 5.45
CA GLU A 34 9.25 7.13 4.67
C GLU A 34 9.70 5.81 4.03
N GLY A 35 8.79 5.09 3.40
CA GLY A 35 9.10 3.77 2.89
C GLY A 35 8.11 3.28 1.84
N PRO A 36 8.41 2.13 1.22
CA PRO A 36 7.57 1.59 0.17
C PRO A 36 6.22 1.14 0.71
N CYS A 37 5.29 0.86 -0.20
CA CYS A 37 4.12 0.07 0.17
C CYS A 37 4.46 -1.43 0.12
N LEU A 38 4.01 -2.20 1.10
CA LEU A 38 4.21 -3.64 1.17
C LEU A 38 2.89 -4.36 0.89
N ILE A 39 2.95 -5.47 0.14
CA ILE A 39 1.84 -6.38 -0.07
C ILE A 39 2.14 -7.67 0.70
N HIS A 40 1.24 -8.04 1.61
CA HIS A 40 1.26 -9.29 2.35
C HIS A 40 0.09 -10.19 1.98
N SER A 41 0.24 -11.50 2.24
CA SER A 41 -0.88 -12.43 2.32
C SER A 41 -1.66 -12.23 3.62
N MET A 42 -2.92 -12.66 3.67
CA MET A 42 -3.70 -12.70 4.94
C MET A 42 -3.08 -13.59 6.03
N ASN A 43 -2.10 -14.43 5.70
CA ASN A 43 -1.42 -15.30 6.65
C ASN A 43 -0.10 -14.69 7.19
N GLY A 44 0.36 -13.56 6.62
CA GLY A 44 1.54 -12.86 7.12
C GLY A 44 2.74 -12.80 6.18
N ASP A 45 2.70 -13.50 5.06
CA ASP A 45 3.84 -13.57 4.14
C ASP A 45 4.01 -12.25 3.40
N LEU A 46 5.21 -11.68 3.41
CA LEU A 46 5.54 -10.55 2.54
C LEU A 46 5.66 -11.05 1.10
N LEU A 47 4.75 -10.60 0.24
CA LEU A 47 4.68 -11.01 -1.15
C LEU A 47 5.47 -10.07 -2.06
N ARG A 48 5.31 -8.75 -1.86
CA ARG A 48 5.93 -7.73 -2.72
C ARG A 48 6.19 -6.41 -1.99
N THR A 49 7.11 -5.66 -2.57
CA THR A 49 7.38 -4.25 -2.28
C THR A 49 6.99 -3.42 -3.49
N LEU A 50 6.12 -2.44 -3.29
CA LEU A 50 5.74 -1.44 -4.28
C LEU A 50 6.62 -0.22 -4.06
N GLU A 51 7.67 -0.12 -4.87
CA GLU A 51 8.53 1.06 -4.87
C GLU A 51 7.74 2.24 -5.42
N GLY A 52 7.62 3.28 -4.59
CA GLY A 52 7.08 4.55 -5.04
C GLY A 52 7.99 5.19 -6.11
N PRO A 53 7.50 6.21 -6.82
CA PRO A 53 8.33 7.01 -7.71
C PRO A 53 9.54 7.59 -6.95
N GLU A 54 10.69 7.70 -7.62
CA GLU A 54 12.04 7.88 -7.04
C GLU A 54 12.19 8.99 -5.97
N ASN A 55 11.24 9.94 -5.88
CA ASN A 55 11.30 11.09 -4.98
C ASN A 55 10.06 11.29 -4.09
N CYS A 56 9.17 10.29 -3.95
CA CYS A 56 7.96 10.44 -3.14
C CYS A 56 7.63 9.21 -2.28
N PRO A 57 8.41 8.92 -1.23
CA PRO A 57 8.28 7.67 -0.45
C PRO A 57 7.19 7.71 0.62
N ARG A 58 6.21 8.62 0.50
CA ARG A 58 5.29 8.95 1.61
C ARG A 58 3.83 8.66 1.26
N PRO A 59 3.42 7.38 1.18
CA PRO A 59 2.03 7.01 0.99
C PRO A 59 1.16 7.56 2.13
N LYS A 60 0.03 8.16 1.74
CA LYS A 60 -1.00 8.72 2.64
C LYS A 60 -2.29 7.93 2.60
N LEU A 61 -2.66 7.43 1.42
CA LEU A 61 -3.88 6.64 1.22
C LEU A 61 -3.59 5.49 0.27
N ILE A 62 -4.19 4.33 0.55
CA ILE A 62 -4.13 3.14 -0.30
C ILE A 62 -5.54 2.62 -0.47
N GLN A 63 -5.93 2.31 -1.71
CA GLN A 63 -7.16 1.61 -2.03
C GLN A 63 -6.85 0.44 -2.96
N ALA A 64 -7.50 -0.69 -2.73
CA ALA A 64 -7.36 -1.88 -3.55
C ALA A 64 -8.72 -2.27 -4.14
N SER A 65 -8.72 -2.57 -5.44
CA SER A 65 -9.87 -3.11 -6.15
C SER A 65 -9.90 -4.63 -6.07
N ARG A 66 -11.05 -5.24 -6.35
CA ARG A 66 -11.20 -6.70 -6.39
C ARG A 66 -10.51 -7.32 -7.61
N GLU A 67 -10.32 -6.53 -8.66
CA GLU A 67 -9.69 -6.91 -9.92
C GLU A 67 -8.16 -6.81 -9.87
N GLY A 68 -7.58 -6.42 -8.73
CA GLY A 68 -6.13 -6.40 -8.53
C GLY A 68 -5.45 -5.08 -8.89
N HIS A 69 -6.19 -3.97 -8.91
CA HIS A 69 -5.62 -2.63 -8.97
C HIS A 69 -5.39 -2.09 -7.56
N CYS A 70 -4.25 -1.44 -7.34
CA CYS A 70 -3.87 -0.79 -6.09
C CYS A 70 -3.54 0.67 -6.40
N VAL A 71 -4.38 1.59 -5.91
CA VAL A 71 -4.15 3.02 -6.05
C VAL A 71 -3.51 3.53 -4.78
N ILE A 72 -2.38 4.23 -4.92
CA ILE A 72 -1.65 4.85 -3.81
C ILE A 72 -1.61 6.34 -4.07
N TYR A 73 -2.02 7.12 -3.06
CA TYR A 73 -1.81 8.56 -3.00
C TYR A 73 -0.60 8.84 -2.12
N TYR A 74 0.38 9.55 -2.66
CA TYR A 74 1.59 10.00 -1.98
C TYR A 74 1.46 11.47 -1.58
N GLU A 75 2.35 11.93 -0.69
CA GLU A 75 2.51 13.37 -0.46
C GLU A 75 2.73 14.14 -1.77
N ASN A 76 2.45 15.44 -1.75
CA ASN A 76 2.64 16.34 -2.90
C ASN A 76 1.72 16.06 -4.10
N GLY A 77 0.62 15.32 -3.93
CA GLY A 77 -0.42 15.25 -4.97
C GLY A 77 -0.25 14.10 -5.96
N LEU A 78 0.66 13.15 -5.71
CA LEU A 78 0.97 12.10 -6.68
C LEU A 78 0.16 10.83 -6.44
N PHE A 79 -0.61 10.42 -7.44
CA PHE A 79 -1.26 9.12 -7.51
C PHE A 79 -0.43 8.14 -8.35
N CYS A 80 -0.39 6.90 -7.90
CA CYS A 80 0.13 5.77 -8.68
C CYS A 80 -0.87 4.63 -8.66
N VAL A 81 -1.05 3.98 -9.80
CA VAL A 81 -1.82 2.75 -9.94
C VAL A 81 -0.86 1.61 -10.16
N PHE A 82 -0.82 0.67 -9.22
CA PHE A 82 -0.07 -0.58 -9.35
C PHE A 82 -1.04 -1.72 -9.58
N SER A 83 -0.59 -2.75 -10.29
CA SER A 83 -1.18 -4.07 -10.17
C SER A 83 -0.72 -4.74 -8.87
N VAL A 84 -1.52 -5.66 -8.34
CA VAL A 84 -1.11 -6.53 -7.20
C VAL A 84 0.14 -7.38 -7.50
N ASN A 85 0.53 -7.48 -8.78
CA ASN A 85 1.78 -8.11 -9.20
C ASN A 85 3.02 -7.21 -9.07
N GLY A 86 2.86 -5.98 -8.56
CA GLY A 86 3.96 -5.06 -8.32
C GLY A 86 4.32 -4.16 -9.50
N ARG A 87 3.58 -4.24 -10.62
CA ARG A 87 3.84 -3.41 -11.80
C ARG A 87 3.10 -2.09 -11.69
N LEU A 88 3.81 -0.97 -11.84
CA LEU A 88 3.24 0.36 -12.05
C LEU A 88 2.53 0.42 -13.41
N GLN A 89 1.27 0.82 -13.39
CA GLN A 89 0.40 0.90 -14.57
C GLN A 89 0.16 2.36 -15.00
N ALA A 90 0.02 3.28 -14.05
CA ALA A 90 -0.22 4.69 -14.33
C ALA A 90 0.22 5.60 -13.18
N THR A 91 0.49 6.86 -13.49
CA THR A 91 0.77 7.95 -12.54
C THR A 91 -0.05 9.17 -12.89
N MET A 92 -0.47 9.94 -11.89
CA MET A 92 -1.19 11.21 -12.09
C MET A 92 -0.81 12.18 -10.97
N GLU A 93 -0.41 13.40 -11.33
CA GLU A 93 -0.17 14.48 -10.37
C GLU A 93 -1.42 15.35 -10.25
N THR A 94 -1.70 15.82 -9.04
CA THR A 94 -2.80 16.74 -8.74
C THR A 94 -2.27 17.99 -8.05
N ASP A 95 -2.74 19.16 -8.48
CA ASP A 95 -2.40 20.44 -7.85
C ASP A 95 -2.98 20.57 -6.43
N ASP A 96 -4.03 19.78 -6.12
CA ASP A 96 -4.64 19.74 -4.80
C ASP A 96 -3.92 18.76 -3.87
N LYS A 97 -3.55 19.27 -2.70
CA LYS A 97 -3.19 18.45 -1.55
C LYS A 97 -4.48 18.07 -0.83
N ILE A 98 -4.97 16.85 -1.07
CA ILE A 98 -6.11 16.31 -0.34
C ILE A 98 -5.69 16.22 1.13
N ARG A 99 -6.31 17.03 2.00
CA ARG A 99 -6.06 17.11 3.44
C ARG A 99 -6.91 16.10 4.21
#